data_AF-A0A7C5VFE5-F1
#
_entry.id   AF-A0A7C5VFE5-F1
#
_cell.length_a   1.000
_cell.length_b   1.000
_cell.length_c   1.000
_cell.angle_alpha   90.00
_cell.angle_beta   90.00
_cell.angle_gamma   90.00
#
_symmetry.space_group_name_H-M   'P 1'
#
loop_
_entity.id
_entity.type
_entity.pdbx_description
1 polymer ?
#
loop_
_entity_poly.entity_id
_entity_poly.type
_entity_poly.pdbx_seq_one_letter_code
_entity_poly.pdbx_strand_id
1 'polypeptide(L)'
;MFAVKRIFPFLVAFLFLCGTAEAYPSGWRVVRGDSVRVFYRDGRQPLAKDVLALSRRTLPDLCHLLGLSFPGEAFIFLAEKGTEWENATRRSLPEWSQGVALPDVGMVFLKLDAAGKDWRVVLRHELVHVILGKNFPPGLIPRWFEEGLATFYSGEEKGNFSEVLSRANLTGSLIPLGEIEKVLQFERGKASLAYAESFLAVKLLIESIGWEGIRSLLQRLQENHDWAAAFSATLGMDEIDFEWYLEKHIHEHYRWNFLLQSDFLVWVIVPFLAVVGFLAVRFRKYRRYRQWDLEERELTEEESRGEENQDSELP
;
A
#
# COMPACT_ATOMS: atom_id res chain seq x y z
N MET A 1 20.20 -15.52 -2.09
CA MET A 1 20.90 -16.25 -3.18
C MET A 1 19.88 -17.13 -3.91
N PHE A 2 19.20 -16.56 -4.90
CA PHE A 2 18.08 -17.21 -5.59
C PHE A 2 18.58 -18.22 -6.63
N ALA A 3 18.10 -19.46 -6.52
CA ALA A 3 18.28 -20.51 -7.52
C ALA A 3 17.36 -20.27 -8.74
N VAL A 4 17.56 -19.16 -9.45
CA VAL A 4 16.92 -18.85 -10.75
C VAL A 4 17.85 -19.21 -11.91
N LYS A 5 18.95 -19.94 -11.65
CA LYS A 5 20.02 -20.14 -12.64
C LYS A 5 19.85 -21.28 -13.63
N ARG A 6 18.80 -22.11 -13.58
CA ARG A 6 18.67 -23.21 -14.56
C ARG A 6 17.23 -23.36 -15.05
N ILE A 7 17.09 -23.48 -16.38
CA ILE A 7 15.87 -23.79 -17.18
C ILE A 7 15.12 -22.56 -17.75
N PHE A 8 15.83 -21.62 -18.40
CA PHE A 8 15.20 -20.59 -19.24
C PHE A 8 15.62 -20.60 -20.74
N PRO A 9 16.12 -21.70 -21.36
CA PRO A 9 16.58 -21.60 -22.75
C PRO A 9 15.44 -21.53 -23.78
N PHE A 10 14.24 -22.07 -23.53
CA PHE A 10 13.25 -22.24 -24.61
C PHE A 10 12.46 -20.98 -24.99
N LEU A 11 12.18 -20.04 -24.07
CA LEU A 11 11.46 -18.80 -24.41
C LEU A 11 12.41 -17.65 -24.81
N VAL A 12 13.59 -17.58 -24.19
CA VAL A 12 14.60 -16.55 -24.45
C VAL A 12 15.41 -16.85 -25.73
N ALA A 13 15.71 -18.12 -26.04
CA ALA A 13 16.38 -18.45 -27.31
C ALA A 13 15.50 -18.13 -28.53
N PHE A 14 14.19 -18.09 -28.37
CA PHE A 14 13.25 -17.83 -29.47
C PHE A 14 13.09 -16.35 -29.82
N LEU A 15 13.34 -15.45 -28.87
CA LEU A 15 13.25 -14.00 -29.11
C LEU A 15 14.49 -13.43 -29.84
N PHE A 16 15.61 -14.17 -29.86
CA PHE A 16 16.86 -13.72 -30.49
C PHE A 16 17.09 -14.26 -31.93
N LEU A 17 16.30 -15.23 -32.40
CA LEU A 17 16.40 -15.77 -33.76
C LEU A 17 15.06 -15.66 -34.50
N CYS A 18 14.81 -14.53 -35.15
CA CYS A 18 14.35 -14.49 -36.55
C CYS A 18 13.88 -13.09 -36.92
N GLY A 19 14.65 -12.43 -37.78
CA GLY A 19 14.21 -11.26 -38.54
C GLY A 19 13.22 -11.59 -39.65
N THR A 20 12.79 -12.85 -39.82
CA THR A 20 11.77 -13.23 -40.81
C THR A 20 10.98 -14.46 -40.33
N ALA A 21 9.66 -14.40 -40.49
CA ALA A 21 8.67 -15.48 -40.33
C ALA A 21 8.42 -16.11 -38.93
N GLU A 22 7.24 -15.76 -38.41
CA GLU A 22 6.35 -16.46 -37.48
C GLU A 22 6.72 -17.89 -37.05
N ALA A 23 7.21 -18.03 -35.82
CA ALA A 23 7.07 -19.28 -35.08
C ALA A 23 7.00 -19.04 -33.57
N TYR A 24 6.16 -18.09 -33.13
CA TYR A 24 5.87 -17.96 -31.69
C TYR A 24 5.38 -19.30 -31.11
N PRO A 25 5.62 -19.60 -29.82
CA PRO A 25 5.14 -20.83 -29.20
C PRO A 25 3.68 -21.07 -29.58
N SER A 26 3.34 -22.29 -30.01
CA SER A 26 2.10 -22.61 -30.72
C SER A 26 0.88 -21.85 -30.17
N GLY A 27 0.33 -20.93 -30.97
CA GLY A 27 -0.89 -20.16 -30.66
C GLY A 27 -0.69 -18.79 -29.98
N TRP A 28 0.53 -18.26 -29.85
CA TRP A 28 0.76 -16.87 -29.45
C TRP A 28 0.83 -15.95 -30.67
N ARG A 29 0.14 -14.81 -30.60
CA ARG A 29 0.16 -13.74 -31.59
C ARG A 29 0.76 -12.49 -30.96
N VAL A 30 1.25 -11.56 -31.77
CA VAL A 30 1.94 -10.35 -31.28
C VAL A 30 1.38 -9.08 -31.91
N VAL A 31 1.20 -8.05 -31.07
CA VAL A 31 1.06 -6.66 -31.52
C VAL A 31 2.38 -5.95 -31.25
N ARG A 32 2.94 -5.30 -32.28
CA ARG A 32 4.25 -4.66 -32.25
C ARG A 32 4.10 -3.14 -32.18
N GLY A 33 4.81 -2.50 -31.25
CA GLY A 33 5.15 -1.08 -31.28
C GLY A 33 6.67 -0.91 -31.18
N ASP A 34 7.17 0.33 -31.18
CA ASP A 34 8.61 0.62 -31.35
C ASP A 34 9.50 -0.12 -30.35
N SER A 35 9.27 0.08 -29.05
CA SER A 35 10.02 -0.57 -27.95
C SER A 35 9.17 -1.54 -27.13
N VAL A 36 7.97 -1.91 -27.61
CA VAL A 36 7.03 -2.76 -26.86
C VAL A 36 6.44 -3.83 -27.77
N ARG A 37 6.45 -5.07 -27.30
CA ARG A 37 5.81 -6.22 -27.93
C ARG A 37 4.78 -6.80 -26.98
N VAL A 38 3.54 -6.96 -27.44
CA VAL A 38 2.47 -7.56 -26.63
C VAL A 38 2.04 -8.88 -27.23
N PHE A 39 2.28 -9.97 -26.51
CA PHE A 39 1.91 -11.33 -26.86
C PHE A 39 0.54 -11.67 -26.29
N TYR A 40 -0.32 -12.27 -27.11
CA TYR A 40 -1.70 -12.60 -26.76
C TYR A 40 -2.19 -13.88 -27.44
N ARG A 41 -3.24 -14.49 -26.89
CA ARG A 41 -3.98 -15.63 -27.48
C ARG A 41 -5.14 -15.15 -28.37
N ASP A 42 -5.64 -16.01 -29.25
CA ASP A 42 -6.75 -15.67 -30.14
C ASP A 42 -7.96 -15.09 -29.40
N GLY A 43 -8.63 -14.11 -30.02
CA GLY A 43 -9.74 -13.36 -29.41
C GLY A 43 -9.33 -12.19 -28.50
N ARG A 44 -8.06 -12.06 -28.11
CA ARG A 44 -7.58 -10.98 -27.21
C ARG A 44 -6.88 -9.80 -27.90
N GLN A 45 -6.94 -9.73 -29.24
CA GLN A 45 -6.27 -8.67 -30.00
C GLN A 45 -6.66 -7.24 -29.59
N PRO A 46 -7.96 -6.91 -29.32
CA PRO A 46 -8.32 -5.57 -28.87
C PRO A 46 -7.62 -5.19 -27.56
N LEU A 47 -7.62 -6.08 -26.57
CA LEU A 47 -6.93 -5.87 -25.30
C LEU A 47 -5.41 -5.74 -25.48
N ALA A 48 -4.80 -6.54 -26.35
CA ALA A 48 -3.37 -6.42 -26.65
C ALA A 48 -3.01 -5.05 -27.26
N LYS A 49 -3.89 -4.48 -28.09
CA LYS A 49 -3.73 -3.12 -28.61
C LYS A 49 -3.87 -2.06 -27.51
N ASP A 50 -4.80 -2.23 -26.58
CA ASP A 50 -4.97 -1.33 -25.43
C ASP A 50 -3.76 -1.36 -24.49
N VAL A 51 -3.23 -2.55 -24.21
CA VAL A 51 -2.01 -2.76 -23.41
C VAL A 51 -0.81 -2.11 -24.09
N LEU A 52 -0.66 -2.27 -25.40
CA LEU A 52 0.39 -1.61 -26.17
C LEU A 52 0.24 -0.09 -26.11
N ALA A 53 -0.98 0.43 -26.30
CA ALA A 53 -1.25 1.86 -26.29
C ALA A 53 -1.01 2.50 -24.91
N LEU A 54 -1.30 1.79 -23.82
CA LEU A 54 -0.96 2.25 -22.46
C LEU A 54 0.56 2.23 -22.27
N SER A 55 1.23 1.12 -22.61
CA SER A 55 2.69 0.99 -22.44
C SER A 55 3.48 2.07 -23.20
N ARG A 56 3.06 2.41 -24.44
CA ARG A 56 3.70 3.46 -25.25
C ARG A 56 3.59 4.86 -24.65
N ARG A 57 2.60 5.11 -23.80
CA ARG A 57 2.46 6.37 -23.06
C ARG A 57 3.22 6.32 -21.74
N THR A 58 3.05 5.23 -20.99
CA THR A 58 3.62 5.06 -19.65
C THR A 58 5.14 5.00 -19.65
N LEU A 59 5.78 4.30 -20.60
CA LEU A 59 7.24 4.12 -20.59
C LEU A 59 8.00 5.46 -20.73
N PRO A 60 7.71 6.33 -21.73
CA PRO A 60 8.36 7.64 -21.82
C PRO A 60 8.10 8.51 -20.58
N ASP A 61 6.87 8.52 -20.08
CA ASP A 61 6.50 9.32 -18.90
C ASP A 61 7.31 8.87 -17.67
N LEU A 62 7.45 7.57 -17.44
CA LEU A 62 8.26 7.01 -16.35
C LEU A 62 9.75 7.32 -16.52
N CYS A 63 10.29 7.17 -17.73
CA CYS A 63 11.69 7.49 -18.02
C CYS A 63 11.99 8.96 -17.68
N HIS A 64 11.11 9.87 -18.12
CA HIS A 64 11.25 11.29 -17.82
C HIS A 64 11.11 11.58 -16.32
N LEU A 65 10.12 10.97 -15.66
CA LEU A 65 9.88 11.15 -14.23
C LEU A 65 11.07 10.72 -13.39
N LEU A 66 11.61 9.52 -13.65
CA LEU A 66 12.72 8.93 -12.90
C LEU A 66 14.09 9.41 -13.38
N GLY A 67 14.17 10.11 -14.52
CA GLY A 67 15.43 10.48 -15.19
C GLY A 67 16.24 9.27 -15.64
N LEU A 68 15.57 8.19 -16.00
CA LEU A 68 16.16 6.95 -16.48
C LEU A 68 15.96 6.78 -17.98
N SER A 69 16.70 5.83 -18.56
CA SER A 69 16.54 5.44 -19.96
C SER A 69 15.84 4.08 -20.07
N PHE A 70 15.27 3.78 -21.24
CA PHE A 70 14.70 2.46 -21.52
C PHE A 70 15.45 1.78 -22.66
N PRO A 71 16.58 1.10 -22.38
CA PRO A 71 17.31 0.36 -23.39
C PRO A 71 16.56 -0.92 -23.78
N GLY A 72 16.38 -1.14 -25.08
CA GLY A 72 15.82 -2.37 -25.65
C GLY A 72 14.29 -2.37 -25.76
N GLU A 73 13.69 -3.55 -25.58
CA GLU A 73 12.25 -3.77 -25.72
C GLU A 73 11.61 -4.29 -24.41
N ALA A 74 10.36 -3.93 -24.18
CA ALA A 74 9.46 -4.56 -23.22
C ALA A 74 8.63 -5.66 -23.90
N PHE A 75 8.63 -6.85 -23.33
CA PHE A 75 7.88 -8.02 -23.80
C PHE A 75 6.74 -8.34 -22.83
N ILE A 76 5.51 -8.03 -23.21
CA ILE A 76 4.33 -8.18 -22.34
C ILE A 76 3.51 -9.38 -22.80
N PHE A 77 3.29 -10.35 -21.93
CA PHE A 77 2.50 -11.55 -22.18
C PHE A 77 1.15 -11.46 -21.46
N LEU A 78 0.06 -11.55 -22.21
CA LEU A 78 -1.28 -11.66 -21.65
C LEU A 78 -1.56 -13.13 -21.31
N ALA A 79 -1.33 -13.51 -20.06
CA ALA A 79 -1.46 -14.88 -19.59
C ALA A 79 -2.86 -15.13 -19.00
N GLU A 80 -3.49 -16.23 -19.40
CA GLU A 80 -4.75 -16.70 -18.80
C GLU A 80 -4.47 -17.54 -17.53
N LYS A 81 -5.47 -17.67 -16.67
CA LYS A 81 -5.34 -18.45 -15.42
C LYS A 81 -5.13 -19.94 -15.75
N GLY A 82 -4.11 -20.56 -15.14
CA GLY A 82 -3.85 -22.00 -15.27
C GLY A 82 -2.37 -22.29 -15.55
N THR A 83 -2.12 -23.32 -16.35
CA THR A 83 -0.77 -23.85 -16.65
C THR A 83 0.17 -22.82 -17.24
N GLU A 84 -0.32 -21.82 -17.99
CA GLU A 84 0.52 -20.78 -18.60
C GLU A 84 1.17 -19.87 -17.54
N TRP A 85 0.36 -19.35 -16.62
CA TRP A 85 0.85 -18.57 -15.48
C TRP A 85 1.75 -19.41 -14.58
N GLU A 86 1.34 -20.63 -14.23
CA GLU A 86 2.12 -21.52 -13.37
C GLU A 86 3.44 -21.94 -14.00
N ASN A 87 3.49 -22.16 -15.32
CA ASN A 87 4.72 -22.49 -16.03
C ASN A 87 5.63 -21.26 -16.18
N ALA A 88 5.07 -20.09 -16.49
CA ALA A 88 5.83 -18.85 -16.61
C ALA A 88 6.46 -18.44 -15.27
N THR A 89 5.73 -18.66 -14.17
CA THR A 89 6.16 -18.33 -12.80
C THR A 89 6.83 -19.52 -12.08
N ARG A 90 6.94 -20.68 -12.75
CA ARG A 90 7.35 -21.97 -12.16
C ARG A 90 6.72 -22.30 -10.81
N ARG A 91 5.50 -21.82 -10.55
CA ARG A 91 4.81 -21.93 -9.26
C ARG A 91 5.60 -21.37 -8.06
N SER A 92 6.61 -20.53 -8.29
CA SER A 92 7.42 -19.95 -7.23
C SER A 92 6.86 -18.63 -6.69
N LEU A 93 5.74 -18.17 -7.25
CA LEU A 93 5.10 -16.93 -6.85
C LEU A 93 3.81 -17.19 -6.08
N PRO A 94 3.53 -16.37 -5.04
CA PRO A 94 2.31 -16.51 -4.27
C PRO A 94 1.05 -16.35 -5.12
N GLU A 95 -0.03 -17.01 -4.69
CA GLU A 95 -1.33 -16.98 -5.37
C GLU A 95 -1.91 -15.55 -5.51
N TRP A 96 -1.51 -14.65 -4.61
CA TRP A 96 -1.95 -13.26 -4.60
C TRP A 96 -1.27 -12.39 -5.68
N SER A 97 -0.22 -12.88 -6.35
CA SER A 97 0.43 -12.17 -7.46
C SER A 97 -0.51 -12.07 -8.67
N GLN A 98 -0.65 -10.85 -9.19
CA GLN A 98 -1.55 -10.51 -10.32
C GLN A 98 -0.78 -10.05 -11.57
N GLY A 99 0.50 -9.74 -11.42
CA GLY A 99 1.45 -9.42 -12.47
C GLY A 99 2.85 -9.86 -12.03
N VAL A 100 3.73 -10.10 -13.00
CA VAL A 100 5.13 -10.43 -12.75
C VAL A 100 6.00 -9.80 -13.81
N ALA A 101 6.87 -8.88 -13.39
CA ALA A 101 8.02 -8.47 -14.17
C ALA A 101 9.20 -9.42 -13.98
N LEU A 102 9.94 -9.65 -15.07
CA LEU A 102 11.33 -10.09 -15.05
C LEU A 102 12.16 -8.90 -15.54
N PRO A 103 12.58 -8.02 -14.62
CA PRO A 103 13.12 -6.71 -14.97
C PRO A 103 14.33 -6.75 -15.91
N ASP A 104 15.30 -7.63 -15.62
CA ASP A 104 16.56 -7.76 -16.35
C ASP A 104 16.32 -7.98 -17.86
N VAL A 105 15.35 -8.82 -18.20
CA VAL A 105 15.00 -9.17 -19.58
C VAL A 105 13.84 -8.34 -20.14
N GLY A 106 13.25 -7.46 -19.34
CA GLY A 106 12.17 -6.57 -19.75
C GLY A 106 10.85 -7.30 -20.04
N MET A 107 10.63 -8.46 -19.41
CA MET A 107 9.41 -9.23 -19.61
C MET A 107 8.36 -8.90 -18.54
N VAL A 108 7.09 -8.89 -18.92
CA VAL A 108 5.95 -8.72 -18.03
C VAL A 108 4.91 -9.79 -18.34
N PHE A 109 4.42 -10.49 -17.34
CA PHE A 109 3.25 -11.36 -17.45
C PHE A 109 2.07 -10.70 -16.75
N LEU A 110 1.01 -10.40 -17.52
CA LEU A 110 -0.24 -9.85 -17.01
C LEU A 110 -1.29 -10.95 -16.90
N LYS A 111 -1.81 -11.17 -15.70
CA LYS A 111 -2.89 -12.13 -15.44
C LYS A 111 -4.24 -11.48 -15.74
N LEU A 112 -4.95 -11.97 -16.76
CA LEU A 112 -6.19 -11.34 -17.22
C LEU A 112 -7.40 -11.55 -16.30
N ASP A 113 -7.44 -12.67 -15.57
CA ASP A 113 -8.59 -13.07 -14.74
C ASP A 113 -8.39 -12.76 -13.25
N ALA A 114 -7.53 -11.80 -12.92
CA ALA A 114 -7.31 -11.40 -11.55
C ALA A 114 -8.51 -10.57 -11.05
N ALA A 115 -9.56 -11.29 -10.64
CA ALA A 115 -10.78 -10.70 -10.10
C ALA A 115 -10.45 -9.67 -9.01
N GLY A 116 -10.63 -8.38 -9.32
CA GLY A 116 -10.52 -7.29 -8.35
C GLY A 116 -9.51 -6.17 -8.66
N LYS A 117 -8.50 -6.35 -9.53
CA LYS A 117 -7.61 -5.24 -9.92
C LYS A 117 -7.71 -4.90 -11.41
N ASP A 118 -7.73 -3.61 -11.73
CA ASP A 118 -7.65 -3.12 -13.10
C ASP A 118 -6.28 -3.46 -13.69
N TRP A 119 -6.25 -4.19 -14.81
CA TRP A 119 -5.01 -4.55 -15.51
C TRP A 119 -4.14 -3.34 -15.83
N ARG A 120 -4.73 -2.14 -15.95
CA ARG A 120 -3.99 -0.89 -16.18
C ARG A 120 -3.13 -0.52 -14.97
N VAL A 121 -3.63 -0.73 -13.76
CA VAL A 121 -2.88 -0.50 -12.51
C VAL A 121 -1.74 -1.51 -12.43
N VAL A 122 -2.04 -2.80 -12.63
CA VAL A 122 -1.02 -3.86 -12.63
C VAL A 122 0.06 -3.60 -13.68
N LEU A 123 -0.31 -3.25 -14.91
CA LEU A 123 0.67 -2.95 -15.96
C LEU A 123 1.57 -1.77 -15.60
N ARG A 124 1.01 -0.66 -15.07
CA ARG A 124 1.84 0.46 -14.63
C ARG A 124 2.80 0.05 -13.52
N HIS A 125 2.34 -0.76 -12.57
CA HIS A 125 3.16 -1.31 -11.50
C HIS A 125 4.34 -2.13 -12.08
N GLU A 126 4.06 -3.10 -12.94
CA GLU A 126 5.11 -3.95 -13.53
C GLU A 126 6.09 -3.17 -14.44
N LEU A 127 5.63 -2.12 -15.13
CA LEU A 127 6.51 -1.28 -15.95
C LEU A 127 7.52 -0.48 -15.11
N VAL A 128 7.18 -0.12 -13.86
CA VAL A 128 8.16 0.48 -12.93
C VAL A 128 9.29 -0.50 -12.66
N HIS A 129 8.96 -1.75 -12.30
CA HIS A 129 9.96 -2.81 -12.07
C HIS A 129 10.85 -3.03 -13.29
N VAL A 130 10.27 -3.10 -14.49
CA VAL A 130 11.03 -3.25 -15.75
C VAL A 130 11.99 -2.09 -15.96
N ILE A 131 11.58 -0.83 -15.76
CA ILE A 131 12.49 0.31 -15.92
C ILE A 131 13.62 0.26 -14.90
N LEU A 132 13.33 -0.05 -13.64
CA LEU A 132 14.36 -0.15 -12.60
C LEU A 132 15.38 -1.25 -12.95
N GLY A 133 14.95 -2.48 -13.23
CA GLY A 133 15.91 -3.55 -13.54
C GLY A 133 16.60 -3.44 -14.91
N LYS A 134 16.13 -2.58 -15.81
CA LYS A 134 16.89 -2.21 -17.02
C LYS A 134 18.05 -1.26 -16.72
N ASN A 135 17.99 -0.52 -15.61
CA ASN A 135 18.99 0.48 -15.25
C ASN A 135 19.87 0.05 -14.06
N PHE A 136 19.43 -0.93 -13.27
CA PHE A 136 20.11 -1.37 -12.05
C PHE A 136 20.20 -2.89 -11.96
N PRO A 137 21.32 -3.45 -11.46
CA PRO A 137 21.43 -4.88 -11.22
C PRO A 137 20.48 -5.33 -10.09
N PRO A 138 20.02 -6.60 -10.11
CA PRO A 138 19.15 -7.15 -9.07
C PRO A 138 19.72 -7.00 -7.66
N GLY A 139 18.89 -6.51 -6.74
CA GLY A 139 19.24 -6.35 -5.33
C GLY A 139 20.07 -5.11 -5.00
N LEU A 140 20.32 -4.22 -5.97
CA LEU A 140 20.94 -2.93 -5.70
C LEU A 140 19.97 -1.93 -5.07
N ILE A 141 18.70 -1.95 -5.49
CA ILE A 141 17.63 -1.14 -4.90
C ILE A 141 16.88 -2.00 -3.87
N PRO A 142 16.63 -1.51 -2.65
CA PRO A 142 15.81 -2.22 -1.69
C PRO A 142 14.39 -2.42 -2.20
N ARG A 143 13.84 -3.58 -1.89
CA ARG A 143 12.52 -4.03 -2.32
C ARG A 143 11.42 -3.09 -1.88
N TRP A 144 11.50 -2.53 -0.68
CA TRP A 144 10.49 -1.57 -0.20
C TRP A 144 10.41 -0.33 -1.09
N PHE A 145 11.53 0.12 -1.66
CA PHE A 145 11.56 1.28 -2.53
C PHE A 145 11.02 0.94 -3.93
N GLU A 146 11.41 -0.21 -4.49
CA GLU A 146 10.88 -0.71 -5.76
C GLU A 146 9.34 -0.85 -5.70
N GLU A 147 8.85 -1.56 -4.69
CA GLU A 147 7.42 -1.82 -4.50
C GLU A 147 6.67 -0.54 -4.14
N GLY A 148 7.28 0.36 -3.36
CA GLY A 148 6.72 1.65 -3.01
C GLY A 148 6.53 2.56 -4.22
N LEU A 149 7.55 2.67 -5.08
CA LEU A 149 7.48 3.43 -6.33
C LEU A 149 6.44 2.84 -7.28
N ALA A 150 6.44 1.51 -7.44
CA ALA A 150 5.49 0.82 -8.31
C ALA A 150 4.05 1.02 -7.83
N THR A 151 3.81 0.88 -6.53
CA THR A 151 2.50 1.09 -5.89
C THR A 151 2.06 2.55 -6.01
N PHE A 152 2.95 3.51 -5.71
CA PHE A 152 2.68 4.94 -5.79
C PHE A 152 2.36 5.40 -7.21
N TYR A 153 3.17 5.02 -8.18
CA TYR A 153 2.98 5.43 -9.57
C TYR A 153 1.75 4.77 -10.22
N SER A 154 1.47 3.51 -9.88
CA SER A 154 0.36 2.77 -10.48
C SER A 154 -1.02 3.24 -9.98
N GLY A 155 -1.09 3.87 -8.81
CA GLY A 155 -2.34 4.27 -8.17
C GLY A 155 -3.04 3.11 -7.43
N GLU A 156 -2.26 2.13 -6.97
CA GLU A 156 -2.74 0.91 -6.32
C GLU A 156 -3.23 1.16 -4.87
N GLU A 157 -2.84 2.27 -4.25
CA GLU A 157 -3.20 2.68 -2.89
C GLU A 157 -4.70 2.94 -2.67
N LYS A 158 -5.51 2.93 -3.73
CA LYS A 158 -6.93 3.28 -3.70
C LYS A 158 -7.81 2.35 -2.84
N GLY A 159 -7.24 1.35 -2.15
CA GLY A 159 -7.94 0.53 -1.16
C GLY A 159 -7.09 0.21 0.08
N ASN A 160 -7.71 0.37 1.26
CA ASN A 160 -7.36 -0.20 2.56
C ASN A 160 -5.97 0.03 3.19
N PHE A 161 -5.04 0.76 2.58
CA PHE A 161 -3.71 0.98 3.20
C PHE A 161 -3.80 1.68 4.55
N SER A 162 -4.69 2.67 4.71
CA SER A 162 -4.91 3.34 6.00
C SER A 162 -5.42 2.38 7.07
N GLU A 163 -6.35 1.47 6.72
CA GLU A 163 -6.83 0.44 7.65
C GLU A 163 -5.70 -0.52 8.04
N VAL A 164 -4.94 -0.99 7.04
CA VAL A 164 -3.85 -1.96 7.23
C VAL A 164 -2.75 -1.38 8.12
N LEU A 165 -2.31 -0.15 7.86
CA LEU A 165 -1.31 0.56 8.67
C LEU A 165 -1.82 0.86 10.08
N SER A 166 -3.08 1.32 10.21
CA SER A 166 -3.72 1.58 11.50
C SER A 166 -3.79 0.31 12.36
N ARG A 167 -4.22 -0.82 11.77
CA ARG A 167 -4.24 -2.11 12.46
C ARG A 167 -2.84 -2.56 12.85
N ALA A 168 -1.87 -2.47 11.95
CA ALA A 168 -0.51 -2.91 12.20
C ALA A 168 0.18 -2.09 13.31
N ASN A 169 -0.07 -0.79 13.33
CA ASN A 169 0.37 0.13 14.38
C ASN A 169 -0.20 -0.26 15.75
N LEU A 170 -1.48 -0.61 15.84
CA LEU A 170 -2.12 -1.04 17.09
C LEU A 170 -1.60 -2.39 17.60
N THR A 171 -1.34 -3.33 16.68
CA THR A 171 -0.89 -4.68 17.05
C THR A 171 0.63 -4.78 17.19
N GLY A 172 1.37 -3.71 16.93
CA GLY A 172 2.84 -3.72 16.93
C GLY A 172 3.43 -4.67 15.89
N SER A 173 2.79 -4.76 14.71
CA SER A 173 3.15 -5.70 13.65
C SER A 173 3.76 -5.04 12.41
N LEU A 174 4.18 -3.78 12.52
CA LEU A 174 4.94 -3.07 11.48
C LEU A 174 6.16 -3.89 11.07
N ILE A 175 6.51 -3.82 9.79
CA ILE A 175 7.59 -4.62 9.20
C ILE A 175 8.80 -3.69 9.01
N PRO A 176 9.98 -4.04 9.59
CA PRO A 176 11.21 -3.32 9.29
C PRO A 176 11.45 -3.28 7.77
N LEU A 177 11.89 -2.16 7.21
CA LEU A 177 11.98 -1.98 5.75
C LEU A 177 12.94 -3.01 5.13
N GLY A 178 14.03 -3.33 5.83
CA GLY A 178 14.96 -4.39 5.41
C GLY A 178 14.36 -5.81 5.37
N GLU A 179 13.25 -6.08 6.08
CA GLU A 179 12.55 -7.36 6.00
C GLU A 179 11.64 -7.48 4.77
N ILE A 180 11.22 -6.35 4.17
CA ILE A 180 10.36 -6.31 2.98
C ILE A 180 11.04 -6.96 1.77
N GLU A 181 12.37 -7.13 1.78
CA GLU A 181 13.12 -7.97 0.84
C GLU A 181 12.51 -9.37 0.61
N LYS A 182 11.79 -9.90 1.61
CA LYS A 182 11.16 -11.22 1.56
C LYS A 182 9.66 -11.16 1.22
N VAL A 183 9.14 -10.04 0.70
CA VAL A 183 7.70 -9.83 0.46
C VAL A 183 7.04 -10.97 -0.34
N LEU A 184 7.74 -11.54 -1.33
CA LEU A 184 7.24 -12.66 -2.14
C LEU A 184 7.12 -13.98 -1.37
N GLN A 185 7.64 -14.07 -0.15
CA GLN A 185 7.51 -15.22 0.75
C GLN A 185 6.40 -15.01 1.78
N PHE A 186 5.81 -13.82 1.84
CA PHE A 186 4.80 -13.48 2.82
C PHE A 186 3.42 -14.01 2.43
N GLU A 187 2.65 -14.38 3.45
CA GLU A 187 1.22 -14.58 3.30
C GLU A 187 0.53 -13.26 2.90
N ARG A 188 -0.64 -13.38 2.27
CA ARG A 188 -1.36 -12.26 1.66
C ARG A 188 -1.55 -11.05 2.58
N GLY A 189 -1.83 -11.28 3.86
CA GLY A 189 -2.02 -10.21 4.85
C GLY A 189 -0.72 -9.42 5.12
N LYS A 190 0.39 -10.13 5.36
CA LYS A 190 1.70 -9.50 5.61
C LYS A 190 2.25 -8.83 4.33
N ALA A 191 2.02 -9.43 3.16
CA ALA A 191 2.36 -8.79 1.88
C ALA A 191 1.58 -7.48 1.67
N SER A 192 0.27 -7.46 2.01
CA SER A 192 -0.52 -6.23 1.95
C SER A 192 -0.02 -5.14 2.88
N LEU A 193 0.51 -5.49 4.05
CA LEU A 193 1.14 -4.54 4.97
C LEU A 193 2.46 -4.01 4.40
N ALA A 194 3.32 -4.90 3.88
CA ALA A 194 4.57 -4.52 3.25
C ALA A 194 4.35 -3.52 2.09
N TYR A 195 3.32 -3.74 1.25
CA TYR A 195 2.95 -2.79 0.19
C TYR A 195 2.47 -1.44 0.74
N ALA A 196 1.70 -1.44 1.83
CA ALA A 196 1.22 -0.20 2.45
C ALA A 196 2.37 0.61 3.09
N GLU A 197 3.31 -0.05 3.78
CA GLU A 197 4.50 0.57 4.36
C GLU A 197 5.44 1.10 3.27
N SER A 198 5.70 0.30 2.24
CA SER A 198 6.50 0.68 1.07
C SER A 198 5.93 1.91 0.35
N PHE A 199 4.60 1.91 0.13
CA PHE A 199 3.91 3.06 -0.47
C PHE A 199 4.05 4.30 0.39
N LEU A 200 3.81 4.20 1.70
CA LEU A 200 3.90 5.35 2.60
C LEU A 200 5.34 5.88 2.68
N ALA A 201 6.33 4.99 2.75
CA ALA A 201 7.75 5.35 2.72
C ALA A 201 8.08 6.18 1.49
N VAL A 202 7.77 5.68 0.29
CA VAL A 202 8.02 6.41 -0.97
C VAL A 202 7.21 7.70 -1.06
N LYS A 203 5.96 7.71 -0.57
CA LYS A 203 5.16 8.93 -0.49
C LYS A 203 5.86 10.00 0.35
N LEU A 204 6.36 9.64 1.54
CA LEU A 204 7.07 10.57 2.42
C LEU A 204 8.37 11.07 1.77
N LEU A 205 9.09 10.23 1.03
CA LEU A 205 10.25 10.66 0.24
C LEU A 205 9.86 11.69 -0.82
N ILE A 206 8.81 11.42 -1.59
CA ILE A 206 8.34 12.35 -2.62
C ILE A 206 7.89 13.67 -1.98
N GLU A 207 7.24 13.62 -0.82
CA GLU A 207 6.84 14.82 -0.07
C GLU A 207 8.05 15.60 0.48
N SER A 208 9.14 14.92 0.86
CA SER A 208 10.32 15.56 1.45
C SER A 208 11.33 16.09 0.43
N ILE A 209 11.64 15.31 -0.61
CA ILE A 209 12.70 15.63 -1.59
C ILE A 209 12.16 15.82 -3.02
N GLY A 210 10.87 15.62 -3.26
CA GLY A 210 10.26 15.75 -4.58
C GLY A 210 10.76 14.71 -5.59
N TRP A 211 10.15 14.72 -6.79
CA TRP A 211 10.59 13.86 -7.90
C TRP A 211 12.00 14.18 -8.39
N GLU A 212 12.45 15.44 -8.24
CA GLU A 212 13.84 15.83 -8.55
C GLU A 212 14.84 15.18 -7.59
N GLY A 213 14.49 15.07 -6.31
CA GLY A 213 15.28 14.33 -5.32
C GLY A 213 15.31 12.83 -5.62
N ILE A 214 14.17 12.22 -5.98
CA ILE A 214 14.12 10.81 -6.41
C ILE A 214 15.01 10.58 -7.63
N ARG A 215 14.95 11.46 -8.63
CA ARG A 215 15.84 11.41 -9.79
C ARG A 215 17.32 11.50 -9.39
N SER A 216 17.65 12.43 -8.48
CA SER A 216 19.00 12.60 -7.98
C SER A 216 19.50 11.38 -7.22
N LEU A 217 18.65 10.73 -6.42
CA LEU A 217 18.94 9.46 -5.74
C LEU A 217 19.30 8.37 -6.75
N LEU A 218 18.45 8.17 -7.76
CA LEU A 218 18.65 7.16 -8.80
C LEU A 218 19.91 7.45 -9.64
N GLN A 219 20.19 8.71 -9.96
CA GLN A 219 21.40 9.09 -10.67
C GLN A 219 22.66 8.80 -9.84
N ARG A 220 22.69 9.18 -8.56
CA ARG A 220 23.80 8.87 -7.65
C ARG A 220 24.02 7.37 -7.50
N LEU A 221 22.92 6.60 -7.52
CA LEU A 221 22.98 5.14 -7.49
C LEU A 221 23.60 4.56 -8.76
N GLN A 222 23.29 5.13 -9.94
CA GLN A 222 23.93 4.74 -11.21
C GLN A 222 25.45 5.03 -11.21
N GLU A 223 25.86 6.11 -10.55
CA GLU A 223 27.28 6.49 -10.46
C GLU A 223 28.05 5.62 -9.46
N ASN A 224 27.53 5.45 -8.25
CA ASN A 224 28.30 4.87 -7.12
C ASN A 224 28.01 3.39 -6.85
N HIS A 225 26.92 2.84 -7.39
CA HIS A 225 26.51 1.44 -7.19
C HIS A 225 26.38 1.04 -5.71
N ASP A 226 26.04 1.99 -4.85
CA ASP A 226 25.82 1.80 -3.42
C ASP A 226 24.56 2.55 -2.99
N TRP A 227 23.54 1.78 -2.59
CA TRP A 227 22.26 2.32 -2.15
C TRP A 227 22.39 3.19 -0.91
N ALA A 228 23.07 2.70 0.13
CA ALA A 228 23.16 3.40 1.41
C ALA A 228 23.90 4.73 1.24
N ALA A 229 24.97 4.74 0.45
CA ALA A 229 25.70 5.96 0.12
C ALA A 229 24.86 6.94 -0.69
N ALA A 230 24.14 6.47 -1.72
CA ALA A 230 23.28 7.32 -2.56
C ALA A 230 22.09 7.89 -1.77
N PHE A 231 21.49 7.08 -0.90
CA PHE A 231 20.38 7.46 -0.03
C PHE A 231 20.81 8.55 0.96
N SER A 232 21.88 8.30 1.71
CA SER A 232 22.41 9.25 2.69
C SER A 232 22.85 10.57 2.05
N ALA A 233 23.53 10.50 0.90
CA ALA A 233 23.94 11.70 0.16
C ALA A 233 22.77 12.53 -0.39
N THR A 234 21.60 11.93 -0.57
CA THR A 234 20.41 12.61 -1.13
C THR A 234 19.49 13.15 -0.05
N LEU A 235 19.22 12.35 0.98
CA LEU A 235 18.28 12.73 2.05
C LEU A 235 18.97 13.43 3.22
N GLY A 236 20.29 13.29 3.37
CA GLY A 236 21.03 13.80 4.53
C GLY A 236 20.84 12.96 5.80
N MET A 237 20.26 11.76 5.68
CA MET A 237 20.05 10.80 6.76
C MET A 237 20.20 9.38 6.22
N ASP A 238 20.54 8.43 7.08
CA ASP A 238 20.61 7.02 6.66
C ASP A 238 19.21 6.37 6.60
N GLU A 239 19.16 5.14 6.07
CA GLU A 239 17.92 4.39 5.90
C GLU A 239 17.29 4.00 7.24
N ILE A 240 18.10 3.77 8.27
CA ILE A 240 17.62 3.41 9.60
C ILE A 240 16.89 4.61 10.20
N ASP A 241 17.51 5.79 10.21
CA ASP A 241 16.90 7.03 10.68
C ASP A 241 15.59 7.32 9.92
N PHE A 242 15.54 7.01 8.62
CA PHE A 242 14.34 7.16 7.82
C PHE A 242 13.24 6.16 8.20
N GLU A 243 13.60 4.92 8.52
CA GLU A 243 12.67 3.92 9.07
C GLU A 243 12.06 4.40 10.39
N TRP A 244 12.87 4.94 11.32
CA TRP A 244 12.35 5.55 12.56
C TRP A 244 11.39 6.71 12.29
N TYR A 245 11.70 7.55 11.29
CA TYR A 245 10.83 8.64 10.88
C TYR A 245 9.49 8.14 10.32
N LEU A 246 9.51 7.09 9.48
CA LEU A 246 8.34 6.42 8.95
C LEU A 246 7.46 5.83 10.06
N GLU A 247 8.06 5.06 10.98
CA GLU A 247 7.34 4.47 12.10
C GLU A 247 6.69 5.54 12.97
N LYS A 248 7.43 6.61 13.31
CA LYS A 248 6.90 7.75 14.06
C LYS A 248 5.70 8.39 13.33
N HIS A 249 5.81 8.59 12.02
CA HIS A 249 4.71 9.13 11.22
C HIS A 249 3.49 8.21 11.26
N ILE A 250 3.68 6.89 11.14
CA ILE A 250 2.60 5.90 11.26
C ILE A 250 1.95 6.00 12.64
N HIS A 251 2.74 6.06 13.70
CA HIS A 251 2.27 6.20 15.07
C HIS A 251 1.43 7.47 15.27
N GLU A 252 1.85 8.62 14.73
CA GLU A 252 1.16 9.90 14.91
C GLU A 252 -0.13 10.00 14.08
N HIS A 253 -0.11 9.54 12.83
CA HIS A 253 -1.20 9.78 11.87
C HIS A 253 -2.18 8.62 11.73
N TYR A 254 -1.82 7.40 12.13
CA TYR A 254 -2.66 6.21 11.98
C TYR A 254 -3.10 5.61 13.33
N ARG A 255 -2.75 6.22 14.47
CA ARG A 255 -3.15 5.73 15.81
C ARG A 255 -4.66 5.68 16.04
N TRP A 256 -5.39 6.63 15.47
CA TRP A 256 -6.83 6.81 15.73
C TRP A 256 -7.72 6.53 14.52
N ASN A 257 -7.13 6.25 13.35
CA ASN A 257 -7.88 6.00 12.12
C ASN A 257 -8.80 4.77 12.24
N PHE A 258 -8.47 3.80 13.10
CA PHE A 258 -9.36 2.67 13.39
C PHE A 258 -10.68 3.09 14.06
N LEU A 259 -10.69 4.15 14.88
CA LEU A 259 -11.89 4.61 15.57
C LEU A 259 -12.91 5.20 14.59
N LEU A 260 -12.40 5.87 13.55
CA LEU A 260 -13.21 6.53 12.53
C LEU A 260 -13.75 5.56 11.47
N GLN A 261 -13.17 4.37 11.36
CA GLN A 261 -13.53 3.37 10.35
C GLN A 261 -14.42 2.24 10.90
N SER A 262 -14.56 2.11 12.23
CA SER A 262 -15.42 1.09 12.82
C SER A 262 -16.84 1.62 13.00
N ASP A 263 -17.73 1.29 12.06
CA ASP A 263 -19.17 1.57 12.17
C ASP A 263 -19.75 1.14 13.52
N PHE A 264 -19.29 0.00 14.06
CA PHE A 264 -19.70 -0.54 15.35
C PHE A 264 -19.38 0.39 16.54
N LEU A 265 -18.28 1.14 16.50
CA LEU A 265 -17.87 1.96 17.64
C LEU A 265 -18.76 3.17 17.80
N VAL A 266 -19.25 3.75 16.70
CA VAL A 266 -20.27 4.81 16.75
C VAL A 266 -21.54 4.28 17.42
N TRP A 267 -21.97 3.07 17.04
CA TRP A 267 -23.17 2.43 17.59
C TRP A 267 -23.03 1.97 19.05
N VAL A 268 -21.83 1.85 19.60
CA VAL A 268 -21.63 1.54 21.03
C VAL A 268 -21.36 2.79 21.85
N ILE A 269 -20.50 3.69 21.37
CA ILE A 269 -20.06 4.89 22.10
C ILE A 269 -21.21 5.89 22.23
N VAL A 270 -22.00 6.12 21.18
CA VAL A 270 -23.09 7.10 21.21
C VAL A 270 -24.18 6.69 22.22
N PRO A 271 -24.69 5.44 22.23
CA PRO A 271 -25.65 5.01 23.25
C PRO A 271 -25.04 4.98 24.65
N PHE A 272 -23.77 4.59 24.79
CA PHE A 272 -23.09 4.60 26.09
C PHE A 272 -23.02 6.03 26.67
N LEU A 273 -22.61 7.02 25.87
CA LEU A 273 -22.58 8.43 26.28
C LEU A 273 -23.99 8.96 26.60
N ALA A 274 -25.01 8.53 25.85
CA ALA A 274 -26.40 8.88 26.15
C ALA A 274 -26.86 8.31 27.50
N VAL A 275 -26.51 7.06 27.82
CA VAL A 275 -26.81 6.43 29.12
C VAL A 275 -26.06 7.14 30.24
N VAL A 276 -24.77 7.42 30.08
CA VAL A 276 -23.97 8.15 31.08
C VAL A 276 -24.53 9.55 31.31
N GLY A 277 -24.86 10.27 30.23
CA GLY A 277 -25.49 11.59 30.30
C GLY A 277 -26.85 11.55 31.01
N PHE A 278 -27.69 10.58 30.67
CA PHE A 278 -28.98 10.36 31.33
C PHE A 278 -28.82 10.07 32.82
N LEU A 279 -27.90 9.17 33.19
CA LEU A 279 -27.60 8.86 34.58
C LEU A 279 -27.06 10.09 35.30
N ALA A 280 -26.13 10.84 34.72
CA ALA A 280 -25.59 12.07 35.30
C ALA A 280 -26.69 13.12 35.55
N VAL A 281 -27.60 13.33 34.59
CA VAL A 281 -28.76 14.21 34.75
C VAL A 281 -29.69 13.68 35.85
N ARG A 282 -29.95 12.37 35.88
CA ARG A 282 -30.80 11.74 36.90
C ARG A 282 -30.20 11.86 38.30
N PHE A 283 -28.89 11.66 38.45
CA PHE A 283 -28.18 11.85 39.71
C PHE A 283 -28.16 13.31 40.15
N ARG A 284 -27.97 14.26 39.21
CA ARG A 284 -28.08 15.70 39.51
C ARG A 284 -29.49 16.08 39.97
N LYS A 285 -30.53 15.53 39.34
CA LYS A 285 -31.93 15.74 39.70
C LYS A 285 -32.27 15.14 41.07
N TYR A 286 -31.79 13.93 41.35
CA TYR A 286 -31.97 13.28 42.67
C TYR A 286 -31.29 14.06 43.80
N ARG A 287 -30.04 14.54 43.58
CA ARG A 287 -29.35 15.39 44.57
C ARG A 287 -30.11 16.69 44.87
N ARG A 288 -30.74 17.29 43.86
CA ARG A 288 -31.53 18.52 44.02
C ARG A 288 -32.82 18.29 44.81
N TYR A 289 -33.56 17.22 44.54
CA TYR A 289 -34.75 16.89 45.35
C TYR A 289 -34.41 16.59 46.79
N ARG A 290 -33.32 15.86 47.05
CA ARG A 290 -32.89 15.57 48.42
C ARG A 290 -32.55 16.85 49.20
N GLN A 291 -32.09 17.89 48.52
CA GLN A 291 -31.80 19.18 49.13
C GLN A 291 -33.10 19.93 49.46
N TRP A 292 -34.08 19.93 48.55
CA TRP A 292 -35.41 20.49 48.82
C TRP A 292 -36.17 19.76 49.94
N ASP A 293 -36.09 18.42 50.00
CA ASP A 293 -36.70 17.64 51.08
C ASP A 293 -36.08 17.94 52.46
N LEU A 294 -34.80 18.33 52.51
CA LEU A 294 -34.12 18.73 53.74
C LEU A 294 -34.52 20.14 54.16
N GLU A 295 -34.53 21.08 53.21
CA GLU A 295 -34.99 22.47 53.43
C GLU A 295 -36.46 22.50 53.89
N GLU A 296 -37.33 21.68 53.29
CA GLU A 296 -38.76 21.59 53.67
C GLU A 296 -38.95 20.98 55.07
N ARG A 297 -38.14 19.98 55.45
CA ARG A 297 -38.14 19.43 56.81
C ARG A 297 -37.62 20.41 57.84
N GLU A 298 -36.55 21.14 57.53
CA GLU A 298 -36.03 22.20 58.40
C GLU A 298 -37.06 23.30 58.61
N LEU A 299 -37.76 23.73 57.56
CA LEU A 299 -38.86 24.70 57.64
C LEU A 299 -40.03 24.18 58.49
N THR A 300 -40.44 22.92 58.29
CA THR A 300 -41.53 22.31 59.07
C THR A 300 -41.15 22.13 60.55
N GLU A 301 -39.89 21.77 60.83
CA GLU A 301 -39.36 21.67 62.20
C GLU A 301 -39.25 23.05 62.86
N GLU A 302 -38.89 24.10 62.12
CA GLU A 302 -38.90 25.48 62.62
C GLU A 302 -40.32 26.00 62.89
N GLU A 303 -41.28 25.73 61.99
CA GLU A 303 -42.69 26.08 62.19
C GLU A 303 -43.28 25.38 63.42
N SER A 304 -43.05 24.07 63.57
CA SER A 304 -43.53 23.31 64.75
C SER A 304 -42.89 23.78 66.07
N ARG A 305 -41.61 24.17 66.08
CA ARG A 305 -40.96 24.80 67.24
C ARG A 305 -41.50 26.20 67.53
N GLY A 306 -41.93 26.93 66.50
CA GLY A 306 -42.59 28.22 66.65
C GLY A 306 -43.96 28.09 67.31
N GLU A 307 -44.76 27.12 66.88
CA GLU A 307 -46.09 26.82 67.44
C GLU A 307 -46.01 26.28 68.88
N GLU A 308 -45.08 25.36 69.18
CA GLU A 308 -44.89 24.79 70.52
C GLU A 308 -44.44 25.84 71.56
N ASN A 309 -43.64 26.84 71.14
CA ASN A 309 -43.29 27.98 71.99
C ASN A 309 -44.50 28.92 72.21
N GLN A 310 -45.39 29.06 71.23
CA GLN A 310 -46.55 29.94 71.30
C GLN A 310 -47.67 29.36 72.20
N ASP A 311 -47.84 28.04 72.21
CA ASP A 311 -48.78 27.34 73.11
C ASP A 311 -48.28 27.26 74.56
N SER A 312 -46.97 27.38 74.80
CA SER A 312 -46.40 27.45 76.16
C SER A 312 -46.55 28.82 76.85
N GLU A 313 -46.99 29.85 76.12
CA GLU A 313 -47.19 31.22 76.61
C GLU A 313 -48.67 31.60 76.86
N LEU A 314 -49.62 30.67 76.70
CA LEU A 314 -51.04 30.90 77.01
C LEU A 314 -51.41 30.34 78.40
N PRO A 315 -51.91 31.17 79.35
CA PRO A 315 -52.18 30.77 80.74
C PRO A 315 -53.44 29.93 80.96
#